data_AF-A0A0E0MGL2-F1
#
_entry.id   AF-A0A0E0MGL2-F1
#
_cell.length_a   1.000
_cell.length_b   1.000
_cell.length_c   1.000
_cell.angle_alpha   90.00
_cell.angle_beta   90.00
_cell.angle_gamma   90.00
#
_symmetry.space_group_name_H-M   'P 1'
#
loop_
_entity.id
_entity.type
_entity.pdbx_description
1 polymer ?
#
loop_
_entity_poly.entity_id
_entity_poly.type
_entity_poly.pdbx_seq_one_letter_code
_entity_poly.pdbx_strand_id
1 'polypeptide(L)'
;MDAVDNMAVLIVGAGPAGIATAACLAQRHAPYIIVEPYNRLKLHLAKEFCELPYMFLVVITGENSAASIPPVPSLTRFEGEAIHSSAYKSGRAYTGKRVLVVGAGNSGMEIAYDLATHGAHTSIVVRSPVHIMTKELIRYGMIMVQNLGLTVTTVDSLLVMAANFYFRDLSKHGIMKPKMGPLLLKSQTGRSAVIDVGTARLIKGGVIKINTNSVEFHGGRQNSFDGIVFATGYKSTVNTTVKACLKRMVSLKCYPNNWRGENVLYCAGFARRGLAGIAMDAKNIADDIVATMDKVSC
;
A
#
# COMPACT_ATOMS: atom_id res chain seq x y z
N MET A 1 -41.42 19.77 -3.21
CA MET A 1 -40.36 20.03 -2.21
C MET A 1 -39.51 18.77 -2.06
N ASP A 2 -39.28 17.99 -3.15
CA ASP A 2 -39.07 16.53 -3.03
C ASP A 2 -37.92 15.97 -3.90
N ALA A 3 -37.07 16.81 -4.49
CA ALA A 3 -35.92 16.34 -5.28
C ALA A 3 -34.57 16.46 -4.55
N VAL A 4 -34.46 17.38 -3.58
CA VAL A 4 -33.21 17.68 -2.87
C VAL A 4 -33.00 16.75 -1.66
N ASP A 5 -34.09 16.30 -1.02
CA ASP A 5 -34.05 15.42 0.17
C ASP A 5 -33.54 13.99 -0.10
N ASN A 6 -33.32 13.62 -1.37
CA ASN A 6 -32.88 12.28 -1.76
C ASN A 6 -31.49 12.24 -2.42
N MET A 7 -30.69 13.31 -2.31
CA MET A 7 -29.36 13.36 -2.90
C MET A 7 -28.33 12.59 -2.04
N ALA A 8 -28.36 11.26 -2.09
CA ALA A 8 -27.44 10.41 -1.36
C ALA A 8 -26.09 10.24 -2.08
N VAL A 9 -25.00 10.30 -1.32
CA VAL A 9 -23.65 9.98 -1.82
C VAL A 9 -23.46 8.46 -1.83
N LEU A 10 -23.20 7.86 -2.98
CA LEU A 10 -22.86 6.45 -3.09
C LEU A 10 -21.34 6.25 -2.99
N ILE A 11 -20.90 5.60 -1.92
CA ILE A 11 -19.50 5.21 -1.69
C ILE A 11 -19.32 3.75 -2.08
N VAL A 12 -18.47 3.48 -3.07
CA VAL A 12 -18.14 2.12 -3.51
C VAL A 12 -16.79 1.71 -2.95
N GLY A 13 -16.83 0.88 -1.91
CA GLY A 13 -15.68 0.39 -1.15
C GLY A 13 -15.70 0.85 0.31
N ALA A 14 -15.61 -0.08 1.25
CA ALA A 14 -15.55 0.09 2.71
C ALA A 14 -14.12 -0.08 3.26
N GLY A 15 -13.10 0.02 2.40
CA GLY A 15 -11.70 0.10 2.83
C GLY A 15 -11.39 1.40 3.60
N PRO A 16 -10.12 1.61 4.02
CA PRO A 16 -9.74 2.79 4.81
C PRO A 16 -10.15 4.13 4.19
N ALA A 17 -10.10 4.23 2.87
CA ALA A 17 -10.53 5.44 2.17
C ALA A 17 -12.05 5.59 2.09
N GLY A 18 -12.81 4.49 2.01
CA GLY A 18 -14.27 4.52 2.10
C GLY A 18 -14.77 4.99 3.44
N ILE A 19 -14.21 4.40 4.51
CA ILE A 19 -14.53 4.77 5.88
C ILE A 19 -14.13 6.22 6.16
N ALA A 20 -12.96 6.67 5.67
CA ALA A 20 -12.53 8.06 5.85
C ALA A 20 -13.49 9.05 5.16
N THR A 21 -13.89 8.78 3.91
CA THR A 21 -14.86 9.63 3.20
C THR A 21 -16.21 9.65 3.89
N ALA A 22 -16.71 8.49 4.32
CA ALA A 22 -17.96 8.38 5.06
C ALA A 22 -17.93 9.18 6.37
N ALA A 23 -16.83 9.11 7.12
CA ALA A 23 -16.66 9.88 8.34
C ALA A 23 -16.66 11.40 8.07
N CYS A 24 -15.99 11.85 7.00
CA CYS A 24 -15.98 13.26 6.62
C CYS A 24 -17.36 13.76 6.16
N LEU A 25 -18.15 12.93 5.47
CA LEU A 25 -19.54 13.25 5.08
C LEU A 25 -20.46 13.29 6.28
N ALA A 26 -20.33 12.33 7.21
CA ALA A 26 -21.09 12.31 8.45
C ALA A 26 -20.88 13.58 9.29
N GLN A 27 -19.62 14.04 9.41
CA GLN A 27 -19.29 15.30 10.11
C GLN A 27 -19.94 16.54 9.48
N ARG A 28 -20.31 16.46 8.20
CA ARG A 28 -20.95 17.55 7.44
C ARG A 28 -22.44 17.33 7.25
N HIS A 29 -23.03 16.33 7.91
CA HIS A 29 -24.45 15.97 7.81
C HIS A 29 -24.91 15.64 6.37
N ALA A 30 -23.99 15.20 5.50
CA ALA A 30 -24.32 14.79 4.14
C ALA A 30 -24.74 13.30 4.12
N PRO A 31 -25.91 12.95 3.55
CA PRO A 31 -26.39 11.57 3.50
C PRO A 31 -25.52 10.71 2.55
N TYR A 32 -25.21 9.48 2.96
CA TYR A 32 -24.39 8.57 2.16
C TYR A 32 -24.80 7.10 2.34
N ILE A 33 -24.42 6.28 1.37
CA ILE A 33 -24.57 4.82 1.37
C ILE A 33 -23.21 4.22 1.05
N ILE A 34 -22.74 3.26 1.85
CA ILE A 34 -21.51 2.50 1.55
C ILE A 34 -21.89 1.14 0.99
N VAL A 35 -21.31 0.80 -0.16
CA VAL A 35 -21.42 -0.51 -0.79
C VAL A 35 -20.04 -1.15 -0.87
N GLU A 36 -19.85 -2.27 -0.17
CA GLU A 36 -18.66 -3.10 -0.28
C GLU A 36 -18.92 -4.25 -1.27
N PRO A 37 -18.26 -4.30 -2.44
CA PRO A 37 -18.44 -5.40 -3.36
C PRO A 37 -17.74 -6.66 -2.81
N TYR A 38 -18.48 -7.49 -2.07
CA TYR A 38 -18.02 -8.82 -1.70
C TYR A 38 -17.93 -9.70 -2.95
N ASN A 39 -16.71 -10.12 -3.27
CA ASN A 39 -16.36 -11.12 -4.28
C ASN A 39 -16.76 -10.78 -5.74
N ARG A 40 -15.81 -10.24 -6.52
CA ARG A 40 -15.85 -10.13 -7.99
C ARG A 40 -17.20 -9.73 -8.61
N LEU A 41 -17.92 -8.76 -8.05
CA LEU A 41 -18.92 -8.08 -8.87
C LEU A 41 -18.16 -7.33 -9.97
N LYS A 42 -18.32 -7.79 -11.21
CA LYS A 42 -18.24 -6.88 -12.35
C LYS A 42 -19.25 -5.79 -12.00
N LEU A 43 -18.77 -4.60 -11.63
CA LEU A 43 -19.60 -3.40 -11.61
C LEU A 43 -20.07 -3.18 -13.06
N HIS A 44 -21.08 -3.92 -13.48
CA HIS A 44 -22.14 -3.33 -14.27
C HIS A 44 -22.87 -2.47 -13.24
N LEU A 45 -22.40 -1.23 -13.06
CA LEU A 45 -23.34 -0.20 -12.64
C LEU A 45 -24.47 -0.32 -13.65
N ALA A 46 -25.64 -0.77 -13.18
CA ALA A 46 -26.79 -0.84 -14.06
C ALA A 46 -26.93 0.54 -14.69
N LYS A 47 -27.28 0.59 -15.98
CA LYS A 47 -27.36 1.84 -16.76
C LYS A 47 -28.15 2.93 -16.01
N GLU A 48 -29.14 2.46 -15.25
CA GLU A 48 -29.94 3.11 -14.20
C GLU A 48 -29.14 4.00 -13.24
N PHE A 49 -28.02 3.52 -12.67
CA PHE A 49 -27.17 4.27 -11.74
C PHE A 49 -26.20 5.24 -12.43
N CYS A 50 -25.90 5.01 -13.71
CA CYS A 50 -25.11 5.92 -14.54
C CYS A 50 -25.97 7.06 -15.12
N GLU A 51 -27.30 6.92 -15.08
CA GLU A 51 -28.27 7.88 -15.63
C GLU A 51 -29.00 8.69 -14.53
N LEU A 52 -28.72 8.43 -13.24
CA LEU A 52 -29.27 9.24 -12.14
C LEU A 52 -28.58 10.62 -12.12
N PRO A 53 -29.26 11.71 -12.54
CA PRO A 53 -28.61 13.00 -12.79
C PRO A 53 -28.15 13.74 -11.51
N TYR A 54 -28.31 13.11 -10.34
CA TYR A 54 -28.19 13.76 -9.04
C TYR A 54 -27.53 12.87 -7.97
N MET A 55 -26.74 11.84 -8.31
CA MET A 55 -26.01 11.07 -7.29
C MET A 55 -24.50 11.28 -7.37
N PHE A 56 -23.89 11.59 -6.21
CA PHE A 56 -22.44 11.63 -6.06
C PHE A 56 -21.90 10.20 -5.99
N LEU A 57 -20.94 9.85 -6.86
CA LEU A 57 -20.28 8.54 -6.83
C LEU A 57 -18.85 8.68 -6.34
N VAL A 58 -18.49 7.95 -5.29
CA VAL A 58 -17.11 7.90 -4.80
C VAL A 58 -16.56 6.49 -4.99
N VAL A 59 -15.56 6.35 -5.87
CA VAL A 59 -14.94 5.05 -6.19
C VAL A 59 -13.68 4.85 -5.35
N ILE A 60 -13.66 3.79 -4.54
CA ILE A 60 -12.62 3.55 -3.52
C ILE A 60 -12.24 2.07 -3.42
N THR A 61 -12.13 1.38 -4.55
CA THR A 61 -11.95 -0.08 -4.60
C THR A 61 -10.52 -0.58 -4.26
N GLY A 62 -9.66 0.26 -3.68
CA GLY A 62 -8.29 -0.07 -3.30
C GLY A 62 -7.35 -0.36 -4.49
N GLU A 63 -6.06 -0.02 -4.34
CA GLU A 63 -5.05 -0.25 -5.38
C GLU A 63 -4.36 -1.64 -5.26
N ASN A 64 -4.56 -2.37 -4.16
CA ASN A 64 -3.76 -3.56 -3.83
C ASN A 64 -4.63 -4.81 -3.64
N SER A 65 -5.14 -5.37 -4.73
CA SER A 65 -6.19 -6.39 -4.64
C SER A 65 -5.86 -7.72 -5.32
N ALA A 66 -4.87 -7.78 -6.22
CA ALA A 66 -4.33 -9.04 -6.74
C ALA A 66 -2.88 -9.25 -6.28
N ALA A 67 -2.60 -10.41 -5.73
CA ALA A 67 -1.24 -10.88 -5.48
C ALA A 67 -0.38 -10.76 -6.75
N SER A 68 0.84 -10.25 -6.61
CA SER A 68 1.75 -10.06 -7.74
C SER A 68 2.97 -10.96 -7.61
N ILE A 69 2.88 -12.21 -8.07
CA ILE A 69 4.04 -13.09 -8.21
C ILE A 69 4.66 -12.82 -9.59
N PRO A 70 5.96 -12.45 -9.68
CA PRO A 70 6.64 -12.32 -10.97
C PRO A 70 6.74 -13.68 -11.67
N PRO A 71 6.72 -13.74 -13.01
CA PRO A 71 7.00 -14.98 -13.72
C PRO A 71 8.44 -15.40 -13.41
N VAL A 72 8.59 -16.55 -12.74
CA VAL A 72 9.89 -17.15 -12.42
C VAL A 72 9.93 -18.50 -13.15
N PRO A 73 10.62 -18.62 -14.29
CA PRO A 73 10.62 -19.86 -15.08
C PRO A 73 11.03 -21.09 -14.29
N SER A 74 12.00 -20.91 -13.39
CA SER A 74 12.55 -21.95 -12.52
C SER A 74 11.59 -22.38 -11.40
N LEU A 75 10.47 -21.66 -11.16
CA LEU A 75 9.46 -22.04 -10.18
C LEU A 75 8.67 -23.29 -10.60
N THR A 76 8.55 -23.57 -11.90
CA THR A 76 7.86 -24.78 -12.41
C THR A 76 8.53 -26.08 -11.98
N ARG A 77 9.82 -26.03 -11.65
CA ARG A 77 10.63 -27.17 -11.20
C ARG A 77 10.83 -27.18 -9.68
N PHE A 78 10.20 -26.25 -8.96
CA PHE A 78 10.30 -26.15 -7.52
C PHE A 78 9.31 -27.11 -6.86
N GLU A 79 9.83 -28.08 -6.12
CA GLU A 79 9.01 -29.11 -5.44
C GLU A 79 8.50 -28.66 -4.07
N GLY A 80 9.02 -27.54 -3.54
CA GLY A 80 8.58 -26.97 -2.27
C GLY A 80 7.32 -26.10 -2.40
N GLU A 81 6.84 -25.60 -1.26
CA GLU A 81 5.67 -24.72 -1.24
C GLU A 81 6.05 -23.31 -1.71
N ALA A 82 5.31 -22.76 -2.68
CA ALA A 82 5.50 -21.40 -3.16
C ALA A 82 4.21 -20.58 -3.03
N ILE A 83 4.20 -19.61 -2.11
CA ILE A 83 3.02 -18.81 -1.80
C ILE A 83 3.29 -17.30 -1.90
N HIS A 84 2.24 -16.52 -2.15
CA HIS A 84 2.30 -15.08 -1.98
C HIS A 84 2.09 -14.69 -0.51
N SER A 85 2.61 -13.54 -0.09
CA SER A 85 2.43 -13.01 1.27
C SER A 85 0.96 -12.88 1.71
N SER A 86 0.03 -12.73 0.78
CA SER A 86 -1.42 -12.73 1.06
C SER A 86 -1.96 -14.05 1.60
N ALA A 87 -1.30 -15.17 1.26
CA ALA A 87 -1.65 -16.50 1.74
C ALA A 87 -0.86 -16.90 2.99
N TYR A 88 0.22 -16.19 3.30
CA TYR A 88 1.02 -16.43 4.50
C TYR A 88 0.21 -16.15 5.77
N LYS A 89 0.31 -17.05 6.76
CA LYS A 89 -0.42 -16.94 8.04
C LYS A 89 0.49 -16.85 9.25
N SER A 90 1.51 -17.72 9.33
CA SER A 90 2.42 -17.78 10.47
C SER A 90 3.66 -18.60 10.14
N GLY A 91 4.79 -18.23 10.76
CA GLY A 91 6.07 -18.92 10.65
C GLY A 91 6.09 -20.30 11.29
N ARG A 92 5.13 -20.60 12.18
CA ARG A 92 5.00 -21.90 12.86
C ARG A 92 4.92 -23.08 11.89
N ALA A 93 4.27 -22.92 10.74
CA ALA A 93 4.18 -23.96 9.72
C ALA A 93 5.53 -24.30 9.04
N TYR A 94 6.54 -23.48 9.31
CA TYR A 94 7.87 -23.55 8.70
C TYR A 94 9.00 -23.80 9.71
N THR A 95 8.70 -24.18 10.96
CA THR A 95 9.72 -24.53 11.94
C THR A 95 10.67 -25.61 11.39
N GLY A 96 11.98 -25.36 11.46
CA GLY A 96 13.03 -26.24 10.93
C GLY A 96 13.18 -26.23 9.40
N LYS A 97 12.26 -25.61 8.65
CA LYS A 97 12.32 -25.53 7.19
C LYS A 97 13.20 -24.39 6.72
N ARG A 98 13.81 -24.54 5.54
CA ARG A 98 14.54 -23.51 4.82
C ARG A 98 13.57 -22.71 3.97
N VAL A 99 13.37 -21.45 4.32
CA VAL A 99 12.37 -20.60 3.64
C VAL A 99 13.04 -19.39 3.01
N LEU A 100 12.73 -19.16 1.73
CA LEU A 100 13.15 -17.98 1.00
C LEU A 100 12.03 -16.95 0.96
N VAL A 101 12.27 -15.76 1.49
CA VAL A 101 11.39 -14.61 1.32
C VAL A 101 11.86 -13.78 0.14
N VAL A 102 11.00 -13.61 -0.86
CA VAL A 102 11.31 -12.82 -2.06
C VAL A 102 10.73 -11.43 -1.92
N GLY A 103 11.59 -10.44 -1.67
CA GLY A 103 11.21 -9.05 -1.51
C GLY A 103 11.49 -8.51 -0.10
N ALA A 104 11.98 -7.27 -0.03
CA ALA A 104 12.51 -6.65 1.17
C ALA A 104 11.69 -5.41 1.62
N GLY A 105 10.42 -5.32 1.22
CA GLY A 105 9.49 -4.31 1.75
C GLY A 105 8.98 -4.69 3.15
N ASN A 106 8.05 -3.90 3.70
CA ASN A 106 7.48 -4.14 5.04
C ASN A 106 7.03 -5.60 5.24
N SER A 107 6.15 -6.13 4.38
CA SER A 107 5.68 -7.51 4.50
C SER A 107 6.81 -8.54 4.43
N GLY A 108 7.80 -8.34 3.56
CA GLY A 108 8.91 -9.29 3.42
C GLY A 108 9.80 -9.32 4.67
N MET A 109 10.08 -8.15 5.25
CA MET A 109 10.88 -8.04 6.45
C MET A 109 10.16 -8.55 7.71
N GLU A 110 8.84 -8.32 7.81
CA GLU A 110 8.00 -8.85 8.89
C GLU A 110 7.86 -10.38 8.80
N ILE A 111 7.59 -10.91 7.59
CA ILE A 111 7.52 -12.37 7.37
C ILE A 111 8.86 -13.02 7.67
N ALA A 112 9.98 -12.42 7.24
CA ALA A 112 11.30 -12.96 7.53
C ALA A 112 11.59 -13.00 9.05
N TYR A 113 11.15 -11.98 9.79
CA TYR A 113 11.24 -11.97 11.24
C TYR A 113 10.37 -13.05 11.88
N ASP A 114 9.11 -13.18 11.44
CA ASP A 114 8.17 -14.18 11.96
C ASP A 114 8.64 -15.61 11.68
N LEU A 115 9.18 -15.89 10.49
CA LEU A 115 9.80 -17.17 10.15
C LEU A 115 11.00 -17.48 11.06
N ALA A 116 11.93 -16.53 11.18
CA ALA A 116 13.15 -16.74 11.96
C ALA A 116 12.87 -16.93 13.46
N THR A 117 11.92 -16.18 14.02
CA THR A 117 11.54 -16.30 15.44
C THR A 117 10.79 -17.61 15.74
N HIS A 118 10.16 -18.22 14.74
CA HIS A 118 9.55 -19.55 14.83
C HIS A 118 10.49 -20.70 14.41
N GLY A 119 11.79 -20.44 14.29
CA GLY A 119 12.81 -21.48 14.07
C GLY A 119 12.95 -21.95 12.61
N ALA A 120 12.45 -21.19 11.64
CA ALA A 120 12.74 -21.45 10.23
C ALA A 120 14.13 -20.92 9.83
N HIS A 121 14.85 -21.68 9.01
CA HIS A 121 16.10 -21.25 8.39
C HIS A 121 15.81 -20.24 7.27
N THR A 122 15.79 -18.96 7.64
CA THR A 122 15.22 -17.91 6.80
C THR A 122 16.28 -17.21 5.96
N SER A 123 16.00 -17.07 4.67
CA SER A 123 16.77 -16.22 3.76
C SER A 123 15.86 -15.19 3.10
N ILE A 124 16.38 -13.99 2.81
CA ILE A 124 15.62 -12.92 2.13
C ILE A 124 16.36 -12.42 0.89
N VAL A 125 15.62 -12.24 -0.21
CA VAL A 125 16.15 -11.63 -1.44
C VAL A 125 15.93 -10.13 -1.41
N VAL A 126 17.03 -9.38 -1.43
CA VAL A 126 17.03 -7.91 -1.43
C VAL A 126 17.56 -7.41 -2.77
N ARG A 127 16.64 -7.05 -3.68
CA ARG A 127 16.99 -6.60 -5.04
C ARG A 127 17.15 -5.08 -5.16
N SER A 128 16.45 -4.31 -4.35
CA SER A 128 16.45 -2.86 -4.42
C SER A 128 16.84 -2.27 -3.06
N PRO A 129 17.52 -1.11 -3.04
CA PRO A 129 17.83 -0.41 -1.79
C PRO A 129 16.56 -0.10 -0.99
N VAL A 130 16.65 -0.20 0.33
CA VAL A 130 15.55 0.08 1.26
C VAL A 130 16.03 0.90 2.46
N HIS A 131 15.18 1.81 2.93
CA HIS A 131 15.39 2.48 4.21
C HIS A 131 14.80 1.62 5.32
N ILE A 132 15.61 1.30 6.33
CA ILE A 132 15.15 0.65 7.56
C ILE A 132 14.99 1.73 8.63
N MET A 133 13.80 1.82 9.22
CA MET A 133 13.40 2.88 10.14
C MET A 133 12.64 2.28 11.32
N THR A 134 12.64 2.96 12.47
CA THR A 134 11.68 2.66 13.54
C THR A 134 10.37 3.42 13.27
N LYS A 135 9.27 2.94 13.87
CA LYS A 135 7.98 3.66 13.84
C LYS A 135 8.12 5.08 14.39
N GLU A 136 8.87 5.23 15.48
CA GLU A 136 9.08 6.53 16.13
C GLU A 136 9.87 7.51 15.25
N LEU A 137 10.91 7.06 14.54
CA LEU A 137 11.64 7.91 13.61
C LEU A 137 10.71 8.46 12.52
N ILE A 138 9.90 7.59 11.89
CA ILE A 138 8.93 8.05 10.87
C ILE A 138 7.90 8.99 11.48
N ARG A 139 7.40 8.72 12.69
CA ARG A 139 6.46 9.60 13.40
C ARG A 139 7.04 10.99 13.63
N TYR A 140 8.26 11.09 14.18
CA TYR A 140 8.93 12.37 14.37
C TYR A 140 9.19 13.08 13.04
N GLY A 141 9.57 12.33 12.00
CA GLY A 141 9.68 12.82 10.63
C GLY A 141 8.42 13.52 10.15
N MET A 142 7.27 12.86 10.30
CA MET A 142 5.98 13.44 9.91
C MET A 142 5.63 14.70 10.72
N ILE A 143 5.85 14.68 12.04
CA ILE A 143 5.60 15.84 12.91
C ILE A 143 6.48 17.04 12.50
N MET A 144 7.76 16.80 12.20
CA MET A 144 8.68 17.86 11.77
C MET A 144 8.24 18.52 10.46
N VAL A 145 7.77 17.74 9.49
CA VAL A 145 7.26 18.28 8.22
C VAL A 145 5.93 19.01 8.42
N GLN A 146 5.01 18.44 9.21
CA GLN A 146 3.63 18.95 9.31
C GLN A 146 3.48 20.12 10.29
N ASN A 147 4.24 20.12 11.39
CA ASN A 147 4.02 21.05 12.51
C ASN A 147 5.17 22.04 12.70
N LEU A 148 6.39 21.70 12.26
CA LEU A 148 7.56 22.57 12.44
C LEU A 148 7.99 23.28 11.14
N GLY A 149 7.29 23.05 10.04
CA GLY A 149 7.56 23.70 8.75
C GLY A 149 8.90 23.35 8.12
N LEU A 150 9.57 22.28 8.57
CA LEU A 150 10.85 21.86 8.00
C LEU A 150 10.65 21.25 6.60
N THR A 151 11.58 21.55 5.69
CA THR A 151 11.56 20.97 4.35
C THR A 151 11.78 19.46 4.40
N VAL A 152 11.14 18.72 3.49
CA VAL A 152 11.21 17.25 3.44
C VAL A 152 12.65 16.75 3.32
N THR A 153 13.52 17.46 2.59
CA THR A 153 14.93 17.10 2.40
C THR A 153 15.75 17.23 3.69
N THR A 154 15.51 18.28 4.48
CA THR A 154 16.15 18.47 5.78
C THR A 154 15.71 17.38 6.75
N VAL A 155 14.40 17.12 6.83
CA VAL A 155 13.87 16.06 7.69
C VAL A 155 14.40 14.69 7.29
N ASP A 156 14.43 14.38 6.00
CA ASP A 156 14.99 13.12 5.50
C ASP A 156 16.46 12.93 5.89
N SER A 157 17.26 14.00 5.85
CA SER A 157 18.66 13.96 6.27
C SER A 157 18.79 13.65 7.75
N LEU A 158 17.97 14.28 8.60
CA LEU A 158 17.91 14.00 10.04
C LEU A 158 17.48 12.55 10.33
N LEU A 159 16.48 12.05 9.60
CA LEU A 159 16.00 10.66 9.74
C LEU A 159 17.07 9.65 9.35
N VAL A 160 17.77 9.87 8.25
CA VAL A 160 18.86 8.98 7.80
C VAL A 160 20.01 8.99 8.82
N MET A 161 20.36 10.15 9.36
CA MET A 161 21.38 10.28 10.40
C MET A 161 20.97 9.51 11.67
N ALA A 162 19.76 9.71 12.16
CA ALA A 162 19.25 9.01 13.35
C ALA A 162 19.13 7.50 13.12
N ALA A 163 18.68 7.07 11.94
CA ALA A 163 18.63 5.66 11.58
C ALA A 163 20.03 5.03 11.49
N ASN A 164 21.03 5.75 10.97
CA ASN A 164 22.42 5.29 10.96
C ASN A 164 22.98 5.12 12.37
N PHE A 165 22.65 6.03 13.29
CA PHE A 165 23.03 5.90 14.69
C PHE A 165 22.39 4.67 15.34
N TYR A 166 21.08 4.46 15.12
CA TYR A 166 20.33 3.38 15.75
C TYR A 166 20.66 1.99 15.16
N PHE A 167 20.57 1.84 13.84
CA PHE A 167 20.72 0.54 13.17
C PHE A 167 22.17 0.20 12.84
N ARG A 168 23.07 1.19 12.82
CA ARG A 168 24.40 1.15 12.21
C ARG A 168 24.34 0.94 10.69
N ASP A 169 25.49 0.79 10.07
CA ASP A 169 25.55 0.53 8.64
C ASP A 169 25.18 -0.93 8.30
N LEU A 170 24.03 -1.12 7.65
CA LEU A 170 23.53 -2.41 7.20
C LEU A 170 24.04 -2.79 5.80
N SER A 171 24.83 -1.91 5.14
CA SER A 171 25.39 -2.19 3.81
C SER A 171 26.25 -3.45 3.80
N LYS A 172 27.02 -3.66 4.88
CA LYS A 172 27.87 -4.84 5.12
C LYS A 172 27.09 -6.15 5.18
N HIS A 173 25.79 -6.08 5.48
CA HIS A 173 24.89 -7.21 5.52
C HIS A 173 24.08 -7.36 4.23
N GLY A 174 24.30 -6.53 3.21
CA GLY A 174 23.59 -6.58 1.93
C GLY A 174 22.33 -5.71 1.85
N ILE A 175 22.07 -4.85 2.84
CA ILE A 175 20.99 -3.84 2.77
C ILE A 175 21.57 -2.49 2.39
N MET A 176 21.43 -2.15 1.12
CA MET A 176 21.79 -0.82 0.61
C MET A 176 20.69 0.21 0.89
N LYS A 177 21.09 1.47 1.13
CA LYS A 177 20.16 2.60 1.30
C LYS A 177 19.91 3.31 -0.04
N PRO A 178 18.66 3.72 -0.33
CA PRO A 178 18.36 4.59 -1.46
C PRO A 178 19.09 5.93 -1.35
N LYS A 179 19.41 6.56 -2.50
CA LYS A 179 19.99 7.91 -2.55
C LYS A 179 19.00 8.98 -2.06
N MET A 180 17.72 8.80 -2.36
CA MET A 180 16.65 9.68 -1.88
C MET A 180 16.27 9.31 -0.45
N GLY A 181 15.96 10.31 0.38
CA GLY A 181 15.51 10.08 1.75
C GLY A 181 14.14 9.39 1.84
N PRO A 182 13.78 8.88 3.04
CA PRO A 182 12.61 8.01 3.22
C PRO A 182 11.27 8.68 2.91
N LEU A 183 11.04 9.92 3.32
CA LEU A 183 9.78 10.64 3.10
C LEU A 183 9.68 11.10 1.64
N LEU A 184 10.76 11.61 1.06
CA LEU A 184 10.79 12.01 -0.35
C LEU A 184 10.59 10.81 -1.28
N LEU A 185 11.27 9.68 -0.99
CA LEU A 185 11.12 8.42 -1.73
C LEU A 185 9.66 7.97 -1.73
N LYS A 186 8.98 8.04 -0.59
CA LYS A 186 7.56 7.71 -0.47
C LYS A 186 6.70 8.66 -1.32
N SER A 187 6.95 9.97 -1.23
CA SER A 187 6.19 10.96 -1.98
C SER A 187 6.33 10.80 -3.50
N GLN A 188 7.52 10.48 -4.00
CA GLN A 188 7.78 10.41 -5.45
C GLN A 188 7.51 9.04 -6.07
N THR A 189 7.78 7.95 -5.36
CA THR A 189 7.72 6.59 -5.92
C THR A 189 6.61 5.72 -5.32
N GLY A 190 6.00 6.17 -4.22
CA GLY A 190 5.06 5.38 -3.43
C GLY A 190 5.73 4.31 -2.54
N ARG A 191 7.05 4.10 -2.64
CA ARG A 191 7.79 3.14 -1.82
C ARG A 191 8.02 3.70 -0.42
N SER A 192 7.44 3.07 0.59
CA SER A 192 7.67 3.42 1.99
C SER A 192 9.00 2.86 2.49
N ALA A 193 9.57 3.50 3.50
CA ALA A 193 10.58 2.87 4.34
C ALA A 193 10.02 1.60 5.01
N VAL A 194 10.89 0.67 5.33
CA VAL A 194 10.59 -0.51 6.14
C VAL A 194 10.59 -0.09 7.60
N ILE A 195 9.50 -0.39 8.30
CA ILE A 195 9.43 -0.29 9.75
C ILE A 195 10.01 -1.57 10.34
N ASP A 196 11.16 -1.48 11.00
CA ASP A 196 11.80 -2.64 11.59
C ASP A 196 11.04 -3.10 12.85
N VAL A 197 10.73 -4.40 12.89
CA VAL A 197 10.13 -5.09 14.04
C VAL A 197 11.15 -5.95 14.80
N GLY A 198 12.45 -5.81 14.47
CA GLY A 198 13.55 -6.62 14.99
C GLY A 198 14.28 -7.43 13.92
N THR A 199 13.84 -7.38 12.66
CA THR A 199 14.45 -8.07 11.52
C THR A 199 15.92 -7.66 11.35
N ALA A 200 16.22 -6.37 11.45
CA ALA A 200 17.58 -5.84 11.31
C ALA A 200 18.54 -6.43 12.34
N ARG A 201 18.07 -6.72 13.56
CA ARG A 201 18.87 -7.38 14.60
C ARG A 201 19.21 -8.83 14.20
N LEU A 202 18.22 -9.57 13.69
CA LEU A 202 18.40 -10.96 13.28
C LEU A 202 19.29 -11.09 12.04
N ILE A 203 19.23 -10.12 11.12
CA ILE A 203 20.12 -10.02 9.96
C ILE A 203 21.57 -9.76 10.42
N LYS A 204 21.76 -8.80 11.34
CA LYS A 204 23.09 -8.51 11.90
C LYS A 204 23.69 -9.72 12.63
N GLY A 205 22.85 -10.48 13.33
CA GLY A 205 23.24 -11.72 14.01
C GLY A 205 23.43 -12.93 13.09
N GLY A 206 23.20 -12.78 11.77
CA GLY A 206 23.33 -13.89 10.81
C GLY A 206 22.22 -14.94 10.86
N VAL A 207 21.18 -14.73 11.67
CA VAL A 207 20.02 -15.64 11.78
C VAL A 207 19.18 -15.59 10.50
N ILE A 208 18.98 -14.38 9.94
CA ILE A 208 18.37 -14.19 8.62
C ILE A 208 19.48 -13.91 7.62
N LYS A 209 19.59 -14.75 6.58
CA LYS A 209 20.60 -14.59 5.53
C LYS A 209 20.09 -13.69 4.40
N ILE A 210 20.91 -12.74 3.94
CA ILE A 210 20.57 -11.92 2.78
C ILE A 210 21.18 -12.52 1.51
N ASN A 211 20.35 -12.66 0.48
CA ASN A 211 20.78 -13.00 -0.87
C ASN A 211 20.66 -11.73 -1.75
N THR A 212 21.80 -11.26 -2.26
CA THR A 212 21.88 -10.10 -3.17
C THR A 212 21.77 -10.49 -4.65
N ASN A 213 21.98 -11.77 -4.97
CA ASN A 213 21.98 -12.29 -6.34
C ASN A 213 20.66 -13.02 -6.67
N SER A 214 20.39 -13.23 -7.96
CA SER A 214 19.29 -14.07 -8.42
C SER A 214 19.45 -15.49 -7.88
N VAL A 215 18.42 -15.99 -7.20
CA VAL A 215 18.35 -17.39 -6.78
C VAL A 215 17.86 -18.19 -7.99
N GLU A 216 18.73 -19.03 -8.54
CA GLU A 216 18.33 -19.99 -9.56
C GLU A 216 17.85 -21.29 -8.90
N PHE A 217 16.58 -21.63 -9.10
CA PHE A 217 16.03 -22.89 -8.63
C PHE A 217 16.42 -23.99 -9.63
N HIS A 218 17.68 -24.42 -9.59
CA HIS A 218 18.16 -25.59 -10.34
C HIS A 218 17.97 -26.86 -9.49
N GLY A 219 17.39 -27.90 -10.11
CA GLY A 219 17.26 -29.24 -9.55
C GLY A 219 18.62 -29.91 -9.37
N GLY A 220 19.36 -29.46 -8.35
CA GLY A 220 20.68 -29.96 -8.03
C GLY A 220 21.64 -28.85 -7.62
N ARG A 221 21.64 -28.50 -6.32
CA ARG A 221 22.69 -27.75 -5.60
C ARG A 221 22.95 -26.30 -6.03
N GLN A 222 22.07 -25.40 -5.62
CA GLN A 222 22.45 -24.27 -4.75
C GLN A 222 21.23 -23.83 -3.94
N ASN A 223 21.26 -24.11 -2.64
CA ASN A 223 20.22 -23.83 -1.62
C ASN A 223 18.85 -24.46 -1.93
N SER A 224 18.67 -25.74 -1.55
CA SER A 224 17.32 -26.31 -1.48
C SER A 224 16.51 -25.56 -0.42
N PHE A 225 15.49 -24.83 -0.86
CA PHE A 225 14.47 -24.24 0.00
C PHE A 225 13.29 -25.21 0.06
N ASP A 226 12.70 -25.35 1.23
CA ASP A 226 11.49 -26.16 1.43
C ASP A 226 10.23 -25.29 1.24
N GLY A 227 10.37 -23.96 1.27
CA GLY A 227 9.31 -23.02 0.94
C GLY A 227 9.80 -21.66 0.42
N ILE A 228 8.96 -20.99 -0.37
CA ILE A 228 9.17 -19.65 -0.92
C ILE A 228 7.95 -18.79 -0.58
N VAL A 229 8.20 -17.62 0.02
CA VAL A 229 7.17 -16.62 0.27
C VAL A 229 7.44 -15.38 -0.57
N PHE A 230 6.59 -15.14 -1.57
CA PHE A 230 6.66 -13.96 -2.42
C PHE A 230 6.03 -12.75 -1.73
N ALA A 231 6.88 -11.86 -1.21
CA ALA A 231 6.51 -10.56 -0.67
C ALA A 231 6.70 -9.45 -1.74
N THR A 232 6.24 -9.73 -2.96
CA THR A 232 6.48 -8.93 -4.17
C THR A 232 5.40 -7.89 -4.45
N GLY A 233 4.50 -7.67 -3.49
CA GLY A 233 3.48 -6.64 -3.54
C GLY A 233 2.23 -7.06 -4.32
N TYR A 234 1.37 -6.09 -4.59
CA TYR A 234 0.08 -6.31 -5.22
C TYR A 234 -0.03 -5.53 -6.53
N LYS A 235 -0.91 -6.00 -7.41
CA LYS A 235 -1.41 -5.28 -8.58
C LYS A 235 -2.80 -4.74 -8.29
N SER A 236 -3.07 -3.58 -8.87
CA SER A 236 -4.41 -2.99 -8.89
C SER A 236 -5.34 -3.82 -9.77
N THR A 237 -6.39 -4.38 -9.16
CA THR A 237 -7.49 -5.04 -9.86
C THR A 237 -8.66 -4.11 -10.10
N VAL A 238 -8.47 -2.78 -10.03
CA VAL A 238 -9.48 -1.86 -10.57
C VAL A 238 -9.72 -2.33 -12.00
N ASN A 239 -10.90 -2.95 -12.21
CA ASN A 239 -11.23 -3.73 -13.40
C ASN A 239 -10.90 -2.89 -14.63
N THR A 240 -10.42 -3.46 -15.73
CA THR A 240 -10.20 -2.72 -16.99
C THR A 240 -11.45 -1.91 -17.38
N THR A 241 -12.65 -2.40 -17.06
CA THR A 241 -13.93 -1.69 -17.20
C THR A 241 -14.08 -0.51 -16.24
N VAL A 242 -13.70 -0.65 -14.96
CA VAL A 242 -13.71 0.46 -13.99
C VAL A 242 -12.58 1.45 -14.30
N LYS A 243 -11.40 1.01 -14.74
CA LYS A 243 -10.33 1.89 -15.26
C LYS A 243 -10.76 2.58 -16.55
N ALA A 244 -11.56 1.95 -17.41
CA ALA A 244 -12.11 2.56 -18.61
C ALA A 244 -13.22 3.56 -18.26
N CYS A 245 -14.12 3.24 -17.32
CA CYS A 245 -15.08 4.19 -16.74
C CYS A 245 -14.34 5.34 -16.06
N LEU A 246 -13.43 5.07 -15.13
CA LEU A 246 -12.61 6.08 -14.45
C LEU A 246 -11.79 6.91 -15.44
N LYS A 247 -11.19 6.35 -16.49
CA LYS A 247 -10.49 7.13 -17.52
C LYS A 247 -11.43 7.96 -18.40
N ARG A 248 -12.67 7.49 -18.63
CA ARG A 248 -13.70 8.20 -19.42
C ARG A 248 -14.51 9.21 -18.59
N MET A 249 -14.55 9.07 -17.27
CA MET A 249 -15.36 9.87 -16.33
C MET A 249 -14.51 10.76 -15.41
N VAL A 250 -13.20 10.48 -15.28
CA VAL A 250 -12.24 11.24 -14.47
C VAL A 250 -11.03 11.53 -15.33
N SER A 251 -10.86 12.79 -15.73
CA SER A 251 -9.55 13.30 -16.08
C SER A 251 -8.69 13.29 -14.81
N LEU A 252 -7.98 12.18 -14.56
CA LEU A 252 -7.14 12.02 -13.36
C LEU A 252 -6.04 13.09 -13.37
N LYS A 253 -6.27 14.17 -12.62
CA LYS A 253 -5.30 15.23 -12.40
C LYS A 253 -4.16 14.72 -11.53
N CYS A 254 -3.01 15.38 -11.60
CA CYS A 254 -1.93 15.15 -10.64
C CYS A 254 -2.37 15.57 -9.23
N TYR A 255 -1.78 14.93 -8.22
CA TYR A 255 -1.86 15.39 -6.83
C TYR A 255 -1.47 16.89 -6.75
N PRO A 256 -2.17 17.73 -5.97
CA PRO A 256 -3.19 17.40 -4.96
C PRO A 256 -4.64 17.32 -5.46
N ASN A 257 -4.87 17.41 -6.77
CA ASN A 257 -6.23 17.51 -7.34
C ASN A 257 -6.74 16.20 -7.97
N ASN A 258 -6.04 15.08 -7.71
CA ASN A 258 -6.34 13.76 -8.26
C ASN A 258 -7.66 13.13 -7.77
N TRP A 259 -8.30 13.74 -6.79
CA TRP A 259 -9.49 13.19 -6.11
C TRP A 259 -10.81 13.59 -6.77
N ARG A 260 -10.83 14.66 -7.58
CA ARG A 260 -12.03 15.20 -8.22
C ARG A 260 -12.08 14.83 -9.70
N GLY A 261 -13.17 14.20 -10.13
CA GLY A 261 -13.50 13.92 -11.53
C GLY A 261 -14.53 14.85 -12.12
N GLU A 262 -15.05 14.47 -13.28
CA GLU A 262 -16.15 15.17 -13.96
C GLU A 262 -17.50 14.58 -13.52
N ASN A 263 -18.59 15.32 -13.72
CA ASN A 263 -19.97 14.85 -13.48
C ASN A 263 -20.17 14.19 -12.10
N VAL A 264 -19.74 14.87 -11.03
CA VAL A 264 -20.06 14.46 -9.65
C VAL A 264 -19.39 13.12 -9.23
N LEU A 265 -18.31 12.74 -9.93
CA LEU A 265 -17.52 11.55 -9.64
C LEU A 265 -16.23 11.87 -8.88
N TYR A 266 -15.91 11.06 -7.87
CA TYR A 266 -14.75 11.25 -6.98
C TYR A 266 -13.94 9.96 -6.81
N CYS A 267 -12.63 10.12 -6.57
CA CYS A 267 -11.69 9.02 -6.34
C CYS A 267 -10.87 9.28 -5.08
N ALA A 268 -10.84 8.35 -4.14
CA ALA A 268 -10.01 8.47 -2.93
C ALA A 268 -8.97 7.35 -2.85
N GLY A 269 -7.74 7.69 -2.42
CA GLY A 269 -6.73 6.69 -2.08
C GLY A 269 -5.88 6.15 -3.23
N PHE A 270 -6.00 6.73 -4.43
CA PHE A 270 -5.17 6.39 -5.59
C PHE A 270 -3.88 7.21 -5.70
N ALA A 271 -3.66 8.19 -4.81
CA ALA A 271 -2.47 9.06 -4.83
C ALA A 271 -1.18 8.35 -4.35
N ARG A 272 -1.24 7.09 -3.90
CA ARG A 272 -0.10 6.34 -3.29
C ARG A 272 0.55 7.00 -2.07
N ARG A 273 -0.12 7.97 -1.45
CA ARG A 273 0.35 8.72 -0.28
C ARG A 273 -0.03 8.10 1.07
N GLY A 274 -0.60 6.88 1.07
CA GLY A 274 -0.98 6.17 2.29
C GLY A 274 -2.17 6.80 3.03
N LEU A 275 -2.31 6.52 4.32
CA LEU A 275 -3.46 6.96 5.13
C LEU A 275 -3.59 8.49 5.21
N ALA A 276 -2.48 9.23 5.26
CA ALA A 276 -2.52 10.68 5.28
C ALA A 276 -3.08 11.27 3.97
N GLY A 277 -2.69 10.71 2.82
CA GLY A 277 -3.26 11.09 1.53
C GLY A 277 -4.74 10.72 1.43
N ILE A 278 -5.11 9.55 1.93
CA ILE A 278 -6.51 9.12 2.01
C ILE A 278 -7.34 10.11 2.84
N ALA A 279 -6.86 10.53 4.00
CA ALA A 279 -7.56 11.49 4.84
C ALA A 279 -7.73 12.86 4.16
N MET A 280 -6.72 13.31 3.40
CA MET A 280 -6.78 14.54 2.62
C MET A 280 -7.79 14.43 1.47
N ASP A 281 -7.73 13.36 0.69
CA ASP A 281 -8.68 13.08 -0.40
C ASP A 281 -10.12 13.06 0.17
N ALA A 282 -10.36 12.32 1.26
CA ALA A 282 -11.66 12.20 1.91
C ALA A 282 -12.23 13.55 2.37
N LYS A 283 -11.40 14.38 2.99
CA LYS A 283 -11.80 15.73 3.43
C LYS A 283 -12.19 16.59 2.23
N ASN A 284 -11.33 16.64 1.22
CA ASN A 284 -11.57 17.45 0.02
C ASN A 284 -12.83 17.00 -0.74
N ILE A 285 -13.05 15.69 -0.86
CA ILE A 285 -14.25 15.12 -1.47
C ILE A 285 -15.49 15.59 -0.70
N ALA A 286 -15.50 15.42 0.63
CA ALA A 286 -16.66 15.80 1.43
C ALA A 286 -16.95 17.31 1.38
N ASP A 287 -15.91 18.16 1.40
CA ASP A 287 -16.04 19.61 1.26
C ASP A 287 -16.64 20.01 -0.10
N ASP A 288 -16.18 19.38 -1.19
CA ASP A 288 -16.67 19.67 -2.55
C ASP A 288 -18.10 19.19 -2.78
N ILE A 289 -18.47 18.04 -2.21
CA ILE A 289 -19.83 17.49 -2.28
C ILE A 289 -20.81 18.47 -1.62
N VAL A 290 -20.54 18.88 -0.38
CA VAL A 290 -21.43 19.80 0.37
C VAL A 290 -21.55 21.14 -0.35
N ALA A 291 -20.43 21.71 -0.79
CA ALA A 291 -20.44 22.96 -1.55
C ALA A 291 -21.21 22.85 -2.89
N THR A 292 -21.33 21.64 -3.46
CA THR A 292 -22.12 21.38 -4.66
C THR A 292 -23.60 21.21 -4.31
N MET A 293 -23.93 20.50 -3.23
CA MET A 293 -25.31 20.35 -2.74
C MET A 293 -25.94 21.71 -2.37
N ASP A 294 -25.18 22.58 -1.71
CA ASP A 294 -25.62 23.92 -1.34
C ASP A 294 -25.97 24.77 -2.58
N LYS A 295 -25.18 24.65 -3.66
CA LYS A 295 -25.41 25.37 -4.93
C LYS A 295 -26.63 24.88 -5.71
N VAL A 296 -27.00 23.61 -5.54
CA VAL A 296 -28.19 23.02 -6.18
C VAL A 296 -29.45 23.33 -5.37
N SER A 297 -29.29 23.65 -4.08
CA SER A 297 -30.39 23.99 -3.17
C SER A 297 -30.78 25.48 -3.19
N CYS A 298 -29.97 26.34 -3.81
CA CYS A 298 -30.24 27.77 -4.03
C CYS A 298 -30.84 28.02 -5.42
#